data_AF-A0A1H0IHR9-F1
#
_entry.id   AF-A0A1H0IHR9-F1
#
_cell.length_a   1.000
_cell.length_b   1.000
_cell.length_c   1.000
_cell.angle_alpha   90.00
_cell.angle_beta   90.00
_cell.angle_gamma   90.00
#
_symmetry.space_group_name_H-M   'P 1'
#
loop_
_entity.id
_entity.type
_entity.pdbx_description
1 polymer ?
#
loop_
_entity_poly.entity_id
_entity_poly.type
_entity_poly.pdbx_seq_one_letter_code
_entity_poly.pdbx_strand_id
1 'polypeptide(L)' 'MEQEQAKPIEEYVPGVANGRNFMAKLCRVGDGPWTIDLVHVEGLAPLHDTGRSWPNRADAVQAAEQLVAALAS' A
#
# COMPACT_ATOMS: atom_id res chain seq x y z
N MET A 1 14.05 29.14 -2.73
CA MET A 1 12.95 28.44 -2.06
C MET A 1 13.34 26.99 -2.03
N GLU A 2 13.92 26.51 -0.93
CA GLU A 2 14.07 25.07 -0.71
C GLU A 2 12.67 24.47 -0.78
N GLN A 3 12.39 23.74 -1.85
CA GLN A 3 11.23 22.88 -1.91
C GLN A 3 11.48 21.83 -0.84
N GLU A 4 10.90 22.04 0.33
CA GLU A 4 10.85 21.06 1.41
C GLU A 4 10.16 19.83 0.81
N GLN A 5 10.98 18.93 0.24
CA GLN A 5 10.52 17.69 -0.37
C GLN A 5 9.82 16.95 0.76
N ALA A 6 8.50 16.98 0.71
CA ALA A 6 7.70 16.33 1.73
C ALA A 6 8.12 14.86 1.77
N LYS A 7 8.67 14.43 2.91
CA LYS A 7 9.19 13.08 3.05
C LYS A 7 8.04 12.11 2.79
N PRO A 8 8.22 11.10 1.94
CA PRO A 8 7.20 10.09 1.74
C PRO A 8 6.94 9.38 3.07
N ILE A 9 5.68 9.31 3.46
CA ILE A 9 5.21 8.47 4.56
C ILE A 9 5.01 7.08 3.97
N GLU A 10 5.66 6.09 4.59
CA GLU A 10 5.60 4.69 4.18
C GLU A 10 5.09 3.88 5.37
N GLU A 11 3.94 3.22 5.19
CA GLU A 11 3.37 2.31 6.19
C GLU A 11 3.18 0.93 5.59
N TYR A 12 3.34 -0.11 6.41
CA TYR A 12 3.26 -1.49 5.95
C TYR A 12 2.15 -2.22 6.70
N VAL A 13 1.21 -2.78 5.95
CA VAL A 13 0.11 -3.59 6.46
C VAL A 13 0.38 -5.05 6.06
N PRO A 14 0.75 -5.92 7.01
CA PRO A 14 0.92 -7.34 6.74
C PRO A 14 -0.43 -8.01 6.52
N GLY A 15 -0.48 -9.00 5.64
CA GLY A 15 -1.65 -9.86 5.49
C GLY A 15 -1.28 -11.21 4.91
N VAL A 16 -2.20 -12.16 5.00
CA VAL A 16 -2.00 -13.54 4.52
C VAL A 16 -3.11 -13.89 3.56
N ALA A 17 -2.74 -14.40 2.39
CA ALA A 17 -3.68 -14.78 1.35
C ALA A 17 -3.23 -16.07 0.66
N ASN A 18 -4.13 -17.04 0.49
CA ASN A 18 -3.80 -18.33 -0.13
C ASN A 18 -2.56 -19.03 0.51
N GLY A 19 -2.36 -18.86 1.82
CA GLY A 19 -1.20 -19.41 2.55
C GLY A 19 0.13 -18.68 2.32
N ARG A 20 0.12 -17.57 1.57
CA ARG A 20 1.28 -16.72 1.30
C ARG A 20 1.20 -15.42 2.08
N ASN A 21 2.35 -14.91 2.50
CA ASN A 21 2.46 -13.65 3.23
C ASN A 21 2.60 -12.49 2.24
N PHE A 22 1.70 -11.52 2.35
CA PHE A 22 1.71 -10.29 1.59
C PHE A 22 1.91 -9.11 2.52
N MET A 23 2.43 -8.03 1.96
CA MET A 23 2.63 -6.78 2.67
C MET A 23 2.15 -5.65 1.77
N ALA A 24 1.06 -5.01 2.14
CA ALA A 24 0.60 -3.81 1.46
C ALA A 24 1.39 -2.61 2.00
N LYS A 25 2.15 -1.95 1.13
CA LYS A 25 2.88 -0.73 1.43
C LYS A 25 1.99 0.46 1.06
N LEU A 26 1.60 1.24 2.05
CA LEU A 26 0.90 2.50 1.89
C LEU A 26 1.94 3.61 1.74
N CYS A 27 1.88 4.35 0.64
CA CYS A 27 2.76 5.48 0.38
C CYS A 27 1.94 6.77 0.33
N ARG A 28 2.44 7.85 0.94
CA ARG A 28 1.88 9.19 0.79
C ARG A 28 3.00 10.22 0.68
N VAL A 29 2.92 11.12 -0.29
CA VAL A 29 3.89 12.22 -0.43
C VAL A 29 3.25 13.52 0.04
N GLY A 30 3.75 14.07 1.14
CA GLY A 30 3.19 15.27 1.77
C GLY A 30 1.73 15.11 2.14
N ASP A 31 0.92 16.11 1.79
CA ASP A 31 -0.53 16.05 2.00
C ASP A 31 -1.31 15.39 0.86
N GLY A 32 -0.62 14.79 -0.11
CA GLY A 32 -1.20 14.10 -1.25
C GLY A 32 -2.03 12.86 -0.87
N PRO A 33 -2.65 12.20 -1.86
CA PRO A 33 -3.43 11.00 -1.59
C PRO A 33 -2.51 9.82 -1.25
N TRP A 34 -3.05 8.86 -0.50
CA TRP A 34 -2.42 7.59 -0.20
C TRP A 34 -2.47 6.69 -1.43
N THR A 35 -1.39 6.00 -1.73
CA THR A 35 -1.32 4.93 -2.72
C THR A 35 -0.97 3.62 -2.05
N ILE A 36 -1.33 2.49 -2.66
CA ILE A 36 -1.06 1.15 -2.12
C ILE A 36 -0.24 0.38 -3.13
N ASP A 37 0.90 -0.14 -2.68
CA ASP A 37 1.77 -1.06 -3.39
C ASP A 37 1.72 -2.43 -2.70
N LEU A 38 1.23 -3.47 -3.37
CA LEU A 38 1.25 -4.83 -2.81
C LEU A 38 2.62 -5.45 -3.01
N VAL A 39 3.39 -5.58 -1.94
CA VAL A 39 4.67 -6.27 -1.91
C VAL A 39 4.43 -7.71 -1.48
N HIS A 40 4.84 -8.66 -2.31
CA HIS A 40 4.83 -10.06 -1.90
C HIS A 40 6.09 -10.36 -1.08
N VAL A 41 5.93 -10.91 0.13
CA VAL A 41 7.03 -11.06 1.10
C VAL A 41 8.09 -12.07 0.61
N GLU A 42 7.76 -12.92 -0.37
CA GLU A 42 8.69 -13.87 -0.99
C GLU A 42 9.66 -13.25 -2.02
N GLY A 43 9.81 -11.92 -2.05
CA GLY A 43 10.81 -11.23 -2.88
C GLY A 43 10.38 -10.99 -4.34
N LEU A 44 9.08 -11.10 -4.64
CA LEU A 44 8.55 -10.74 -5.94
C LEU A 44 8.33 -9.22 -6.04
N ALA A 45 8.46 -8.69 -7.27
CA ALA A 45 8.22 -7.28 -7.54
C ALA A 45 6.81 -6.88 -7.06
N PRO A 46 6.65 -5.67 -6.50
CA PRO A 46 5.35 -5.21 -6.06
C PRO A 46 4.37 -5.27 -7.22
N LEU A 47 3.20 -5.88 -6.98
CA LEU A 47 2.08 -5.81 -7.89
C LEU A 47 1.51 -4.40 -7.74
N HIS A 48 2.06 -3.47 -8.54
CA HIS A 48 1.65 -2.07 -8.61
C HIS A 48 0.33 -1.99 -9.38
N ASP A 49 -0.73 -2.60 -8.86
CA ASP A 49 -1.94 -2.84 -9.66
C ASP A 49 -3.18 -2.27 -8.99
N THR A 50 -3.18 -0.97 -8.72
CA THR A 50 -4.50 -0.32 -8.66
C THR A 50 -4.59 1.02 -9.36
N GLY A 51 -3.51 1.81 -9.44
CA GLY A 51 -3.61 3.21 -9.89
C GLY A 51 -4.64 4.03 -9.09
N ARG A 52 -5.15 3.45 -7.99
CA ARG A 52 -6.13 4.04 -7.10
C ARG A 52 -5.38 4.79 -6.03
N SER A 53 -5.98 5.88 -5.62
CA SER A 53 -5.46 6.72 -4.56
C SER A 53 -6.58 7.04 -3.60
N TRP A 54 -6.25 7.10 -2.32
CA TRP A 54 -7.20 7.26 -1.24
C TRP A 54 -6.95 8.60 -0.52
N PRO A 55 -8.00 9.38 -0.24
CA PRO A 55 -7.82 10.66 0.44
C PRO A 55 -7.40 10.50 1.92
N ASN A 56 -7.71 9.36 2.53
CA ASN A 56 -7.54 9.12 3.96
C ASN A 56 -6.80 7.81 4.23
N ARG A 57 -6.03 7.79 5.33
CA ARG A 57 -5.27 6.61 5.76
C ARG A 57 -6.18 5.43 6.06
N ALA A 58 -7.30 5.65 6.76
CA ALA A 58 -8.20 4.57 7.17
C ALA A 58 -8.78 3.82 5.95
N ASP A 59 -9.21 4.56 4.92
CA ASP A 59 -9.69 3.96 3.67
C ASP A 59 -8.57 3.23 2.92
N ALA A 60 -7.35 3.78 2.90
CA ALA A 60 -6.20 3.13 2.30
C ALA A 60 -5.85 1.81 3.03
N VAL A 61 -5.90 1.78 4.35
CA VAL A 61 -5.66 0.56 5.14
C VAL A 61 -6.74 -0.47 4.87
N GLN A 62 -8.01 -0.08 4.91
CA GLN A 62 -9.12 -0.99 4.64
C GLN A 62 -9.07 -1.55 3.21
N ALA A 63 -8.70 -0.72 2.23
CA ALA A 63 -8.51 -1.16 0.86
C ALA A 63 -7.30 -2.10 0.71
N ALA A 64 -6.20 -1.85 1.43
CA ALA A 64 -5.05 -2.75 1.48
C ALA A 64 -5.44 -4.13 2.03
N GLU A 65 -6.21 -4.18 3.11
CA GLU A 65 -6.74 -5.43 3.67
C GLU A 65 -7.65 -6.16 2.68
N GLN A 66 -8.55 -5.43 2.01
CA GLN A 66 -9.42 -6.01 0.98
C GLN A 66 -8.65 -6.54 -0.22
N LEU A 67 -7.61 -5.83 -0.65
CA LEU A 67 -6.74 -6.27 -1.74
C LEU A 67 -6.01 -7.56 -1.38
N VAL A 68 -5.43 -7.64 -0.18
CA VAL A 68 -4.80 -8.88 0.30
C VAL A 68 -5.84 -9.99 0.41
N ALA A 69 -7.02 -9.73 0.97
CA ALA A 69 -8.09 -10.72 1.04
C ALA A 69 -8.56 -11.20 -0.34
N ALA A 70 -8.62 -10.31 -1.34
CA ALA A 70 -8.98 -10.65 -2.71
C ALA A 70 -7.93 -11.56 -3.38
N LEU A 71 -6.65 -11.44 -3.03
CA LEU A 71 -5.59 -12.37 -3.46
C LEU A 71 -5.74 -13.77 -2.84
N ALA A 72 -6.59 -13.92 -1.81
CA ALA A 72 -6.83 -15.19 -1.13
C ALA A 72 -7.98 -16.00 -1.73
N SER A 73 -8.75 -15.41 -2.65
CA SER A 73 -9.86 -16.07 -3.36
C SER A 73 -9.40 -16.86 -4.58
#